data_AF-A0A2J8ACQ5-F1
#
_entry.id   AF-A0A2J8ACQ5-F1
#
_cell.length_a   1.000
_cell.length_b   1.000
_cell.length_c   1.000
_cell.angle_alpha   90.00
_cell.angle_beta   90.00
_cell.angle_gamma   90.00
#
_symmetry.space_group_name_H-M   'P 1'
#
loop_
_entity.id
_entity.type
_entity.pdbx_description
1 polymer ?
#
loop_
_entity_poly.entity_id
_entity_poly.type
_entity_poly.pdbx_seq_one_letter_code
_entity_poly.pdbx_strand_id
1 'polypeptide(L)'
;MSAEFIDVFFPSTSRLLRTTFPDAFDAIFPPELQRSCASPAYVLPIRWPSLVPLTLLGVGVGAFGLVQCRADALKPRRPSTPALSLSFAFYSLMNFSALLAHCLLPREHFWQPILVALDIASTACCSCSALYGCRSRELEGALRWGSAQQQRRSQRRQALTLAAMNCLLCAAAFFGPRVPFLPELLYIGSACIAAAVVGTYVRGRPTRGRQALWRALLFGGGALAGAGVPLDARLCAVAGPHINCVVVLFAGCHLIMFALAMYVRDELRVSYDEPRVSYDDAAKAGGAAGRAGRDKGERGGPGAPGHGSGGGGAEARGAGSPQLAGDGAARRRLN
;
A
#
# COMPACT_ATOMS: atom_id res chain seq x y z
N MET A 1 24.92 9.49 -14.15
CA MET A 1 24.85 8.44 -13.11
C MET A 1 23.55 7.63 -13.17
N SER A 2 22.40 8.28 -13.30
CA SER A 2 21.10 7.67 -13.60
C SER A 2 21.04 6.92 -14.94
N ALA A 3 21.72 7.40 -15.98
CA ALA A 3 21.91 6.64 -17.22
C ALA A 3 22.60 5.29 -17.00
N GLU A 4 23.64 5.25 -16.15
CA GLU A 4 24.35 4.02 -15.79
C GLU A 4 23.45 3.05 -15.00
N PHE A 5 22.56 3.58 -14.15
CA PHE A 5 21.54 2.77 -13.48
C PHE A 5 20.61 2.08 -14.49
N ILE A 6 20.12 2.83 -15.50
CA ILE A 6 19.28 2.27 -16.56
C ILE A 6 20.07 1.28 -17.43
N ASP A 7 21.35 1.54 -17.71
CA ASP A 7 22.22 0.61 -18.43
C ASP A 7 22.36 -0.73 -17.70
N VAL A 8 22.40 -0.71 -16.37
CA VAL A 8 22.54 -1.92 -15.53
C VAL A 8 21.21 -2.65 -15.33
N PHE A 9 20.13 -1.94 -15.00
CA PHE A 9 18.84 -2.56 -14.68
C PHE A 9 17.99 -2.87 -15.91
N PHE A 10 18.07 -2.00 -16.92
CA PHE A 10 17.16 -1.95 -18.06
C PHE A 10 17.94 -1.78 -19.36
N PRO A 11 18.90 -2.69 -19.66
CA PRO A 11 19.80 -2.54 -20.81
C PRO A 11 19.05 -2.45 -22.15
N SER A 12 17.93 -3.16 -22.27
CA SER A 12 17.05 -3.11 -23.44
C SER A 12 16.40 -1.73 -23.60
N THR A 13 15.91 -1.14 -22.52
CA THR A 13 15.35 0.21 -22.52
C THR A 13 16.41 1.26 -22.81
N SER A 14 17.59 1.15 -22.20
CA SER A 14 18.70 2.06 -22.51
C SER A 14 19.04 2.02 -23.99
N ARG A 15 19.22 0.81 -24.56
CA ARG A 15 19.50 0.64 -25.98
C ARG A 15 18.41 1.28 -26.83
N LEU A 16 17.14 0.97 -26.56
CA LEU A 16 16.02 1.54 -27.33
C LEU A 16 16.01 3.07 -27.28
N LEU A 17 16.15 3.67 -26.10
CA LEU A 17 16.15 5.12 -25.96
C LEU A 17 17.31 5.76 -26.74
N ARG A 18 18.52 5.19 -26.62
CA ARG A 18 19.70 5.70 -27.33
C ARG A 18 19.61 5.54 -28.85
N THR A 19 18.99 4.47 -29.36
CA THR A 19 18.93 4.22 -30.81
C THR A 19 17.73 4.86 -31.48
N THR A 20 16.58 4.87 -30.83
CA THR A 20 15.30 5.25 -31.44
C THR A 20 14.84 6.63 -31.01
N PHE A 21 15.21 7.08 -29.80
CA PHE A 21 14.79 8.35 -29.23
C PHE A 21 15.96 9.14 -28.62
N PRO A 22 17.04 9.40 -29.40
CA PRO A 22 18.26 10.01 -28.87
C PRO A 22 18.01 11.39 -28.24
N ASP A 23 17.18 12.23 -28.85
CA ASP A 23 16.84 13.55 -28.31
C ASP A 23 16.15 13.47 -26.95
N ALA A 24 15.28 12.47 -26.75
CA ALA A 24 14.62 12.25 -25.46
C ALA A 24 15.61 11.72 -24.42
N PHE A 25 16.52 10.83 -24.83
CA PHE A 25 17.57 10.33 -23.95
C PHE A 25 18.49 11.45 -23.49
N ASP A 26 18.93 12.32 -24.40
CA ASP A 26 19.81 13.46 -24.08
C ASP A 26 19.08 14.56 -23.30
N ALA A 27 17.77 14.76 -23.53
CA ALA A 27 16.96 15.65 -22.71
C ALA A 27 16.83 15.17 -21.26
N ILE A 28 16.70 13.86 -21.04
CA ILE A 28 16.61 13.26 -19.70
C ILE A 28 18.00 13.15 -19.04
N PHE A 29 19.03 12.83 -19.84
CA PHE A 29 20.41 12.64 -19.39
C PHE A 29 21.38 13.51 -20.20
N PRO A 30 21.44 14.84 -19.96
CA PRO A 30 22.33 15.71 -20.74
C PRO A 30 23.80 15.25 -20.65
N PRO A 31 24.53 15.20 -21.78
CA PRO A 31 25.89 14.68 -21.82
C PRO A 31 26.86 15.48 -20.93
N GLU A 32 26.63 16.78 -20.74
CA GLU A 32 27.41 17.64 -19.83
C GLU A 32 27.29 17.16 -18.38
N LEU A 33 26.07 16.75 -17.98
CA LEU A 33 25.81 16.19 -16.65
C LEU A 33 26.34 14.77 -16.55
N GLN A 34 26.27 13.95 -17.60
CA GLN A 34 26.89 12.62 -17.58
C GLN A 34 28.40 12.70 -17.33
N ARG A 35 29.10 13.70 -17.90
CA ARG A 35 30.53 13.95 -17.66
C ARG A 35 30.81 14.49 -16.26
N SER A 36 30.02 15.45 -15.80
CA SER A 36 30.20 16.09 -14.49
C SER A 36 29.84 15.17 -13.32
N CYS A 37 28.89 14.26 -13.56
CA CYS A 37 28.37 13.27 -12.62
C CYS A 37 28.92 11.87 -12.91
N ALA A 38 30.02 11.77 -13.66
CA ALA A 38 30.70 10.50 -13.88
C ALA A 38 31.11 9.94 -12.51
N SER A 39 30.90 8.64 -12.32
CA SER A 39 31.12 7.99 -11.02
C SER A 39 32.51 8.35 -10.50
N PRO A 40 32.63 8.87 -9.26
CA PRO A 40 33.93 9.23 -8.71
C PRO A 40 34.82 7.98 -8.78
N ALA A 41 36.07 8.17 -9.24
CA ALA A 41 37.06 7.10 -9.31
C ALA A 41 37.01 6.30 -8.00
N TYR A 42 36.75 4.99 -8.10
CA TYR A 42 36.47 4.11 -6.97
C TYR A 42 37.62 4.17 -5.94
N VAL A 43 37.51 5.04 -4.93
CA VAL A 43 38.53 5.16 -3.86
C VAL A 43 38.46 3.97 -2.90
N LEU A 44 37.37 3.19 -2.95
CA LEU A 44 37.08 2.01 -2.14
C LEU A 44 36.36 0.96 -3.01
N PRO A 45 36.32 -0.34 -2.61
CA PRO A 45 35.55 -1.37 -3.32
C PRO A 45 34.02 -1.13 -3.32
N ILE A 46 33.55 0.01 -2.79
CA ILE A 46 32.15 0.38 -2.74
C ILE A 46 31.80 1.19 -3.98
N ARG A 47 30.93 0.64 -4.84
CA ARG A 47 30.56 1.29 -6.09
C ARG A 47 29.65 2.51 -5.90
N TRP A 48 28.75 2.46 -4.91
CA TRP A 48 27.74 3.50 -4.65
C TRP A 48 27.62 3.80 -3.16
N PRO A 49 28.57 4.57 -2.58
CA PRO A 49 28.63 4.77 -1.13
C PRO A 49 27.40 5.46 -0.55
N SER A 50 26.74 6.35 -1.31
CA SER A 50 25.52 7.03 -0.86
C SER A 50 24.29 6.11 -0.79
N LEU A 51 24.28 4.99 -1.53
CA LEU A 51 23.19 4.01 -1.48
C LEU A 51 23.34 3.02 -0.33
N VAL A 52 24.55 2.84 0.23
CA VAL A 52 24.78 1.94 1.38
C VAL A 52 23.89 2.28 2.57
N PRO A 53 23.86 3.52 3.11
CA PRO A 53 23.02 3.83 4.25
C PRO A 53 21.52 3.71 3.92
N LEU A 54 21.11 4.02 2.70
CA LEU A 54 19.70 3.90 2.29
C LEU A 54 19.26 2.43 2.18
N THR A 55 20.04 1.58 1.52
CA THR A 55 19.72 0.15 1.42
C THR A 55 19.69 -0.51 2.81
N LEU A 56 20.61 -0.17 3.70
CA LEU A 56 20.58 -0.63 5.10
C LEU A 56 19.32 -0.14 5.85
N LEU A 57 18.96 1.14 5.68
CA LEU A 57 17.71 1.69 6.22
C LEU A 57 16.49 0.93 5.67
N GLY A 58 16.47 0.64 4.37
CA GLY A 58 15.39 -0.13 3.72
C GLY A 58 15.26 -1.55 4.25
N VAL A 59 16.37 -2.24 4.50
CA VAL A 59 16.39 -3.53 5.22
C VAL A 59 15.75 -3.37 6.60
N GLY A 60 16.15 -2.33 7.35
CA GLY A 60 15.58 -2.02 8.66
C GLY A 60 14.07 -1.76 8.63
N VAL A 61 13.58 -0.96 7.69
CA VAL A 61 12.15 -0.67 7.51
C VAL A 61 11.37 -1.95 7.18
N GLY A 62 11.88 -2.77 6.27
CA GLY A 62 11.27 -4.06 5.92
C GLY A 62 11.22 -5.02 7.11
N ALA A 63 12.33 -5.20 7.83
CA ALA A 63 12.38 -6.04 9.03
C ALA A 63 11.43 -5.53 10.13
N PHE A 64 11.40 -4.22 10.37
CA PHE A 64 10.47 -3.60 11.32
C PHE A 64 9.01 -3.89 10.99
N GLY A 65 8.59 -3.65 9.74
CA GLY A 65 7.22 -3.91 9.31
C GLY A 65 6.84 -5.40 9.41
N LEU A 66 7.77 -6.30 9.07
CA LEU A 66 7.59 -7.74 9.21
C LEU A 66 7.38 -8.15 10.68
N VAL A 67 8.28 -7.74 11.58
CA VAL A 67 8.18 -8.05 13.01
C VAL A 67 6.90 -7.48 13.60
N GLN A 68 6.53 -6.26 13.23
CA GLN A 68 5.29 -5.64 13.67
C GLN A 68 4.04 -6.43 13.26
N CYS A 69 3.93 -6.81 11.97
CA CYS A 69 2.81 -7.64 11.49
C CYS A 69 2.74 -8.99 12.21
N ARG A 70 3.89 -9.60 12.51
CA ARG A 70 3.96 -10.87 13.24
C ARG A 70 3.55 -10.72 14.70
N ALA A 71 4.03 -9.69 15.37
CA ALA A 71 3.66 -9.38 16.76
C ALA A 71 2.17 -9.08 16.88
N ASP A 72 1.58 -8.37 15.92
CA ASP A 72 0.15 -8.08 15.91
C ASP A 72 -0.70 -9.33 15.64
N ALA A 73 -0.21 -10.27 14.83
CA ALA A 73 -0.89 -11.54 14.59
C ALA A 73 -0.95 -12.47 15.82
N LEU A 74 -0.11 -12.24 16.84
CA LEU A 74 -0.14 -12.99 18.11
C LEU A 74 -1.26 -12.48 19.04
N LYS A 75 -1.84 -11.31 18.77
CA LYS A 75 -2.89 -10.73 19.64
C LYS A 75 -4.25 -11.38 19.32
N PRO A 76 -5.00 -11.89 20.32
CA PRO A 76 -6.22 -12.69 20.09
C PRO A 76 -7.31 -12.00 19.27
N ARG A 77 -7.35 -10.67 19.30
CA ARG A 77 -8.40 -9.86 18.67
C ARG A 77 -8.03 -9.31 17.31
N ARG A 78 -6.77 -9.42 16.88
CA ARG A 78 -6.31 -8.78 15.65
C ARG A 78 -6.26 -9.77 14.50
N PRO A 79 -6.67 -9.37 13.28
CA PRO A 79 -6.51 -10.21 12.10
C PRO A 79 -5.01 -10.39 11.79
N SER A 80 -4.66 -11.57 11.29
CA SER A 80 -3.36 -11.76 10.64
C SER A 80 -3.33 -11.02 9.30
N THR A 81 -2.19 -10.38 9.01
CA THR A 81 -1.95 -9.67 7.75
C THR A 81 -0.80 -10.32 6.97
N PRO A 82 -0.97 -11.57 6.50
CA PRO A 82 0.12 -12.34 5.89
C PRO A 82 0.65 -11.70 4.60
N ALA A 83 -0.22 -11.10 3.78
CA ALA A 83 0.23 -10.47 2.54
C ALA A 83 1.11 -9.23 2.82
N LEU A 84 0.71 -8.39 3.78
CA LEU A 84 1.53 -7.26 4.20
C LEU A 84 2.84 -7.71 4.86
N SER A 85 2.81 -8.76 5.69
CA SER A 85 4.02 -9.36 6.26
C SER A 85 4.99 -9.84 5.17
N LEU A 86 4.48 -10.49 4.11
CA LEU A 86 5.30 -10.90 2.96
C LEU A 86 5.83 -9.70 2.19
N SER A 87 5.02 -8.65 1.99
CA SER A 87 5.46 -7.42 1.34
C SER A 87 6.67 -6.81 2.04
N PHE A 88 6.65 -6.71 3.38
CA PHE A 88 7.78 -6.22 4.16
C PHE A 88 9.01 -7.13 4.11
N ALA A 89 8.81 -8.45 4.10
CA ALA A 89 9.90 -9.42 3.94
C ALA A 89 10.59 -9.27 2.57
N PHE A 90 9.82 -9.19 1.49
CA PHE A 90 10.36 -8.95 0.15
C PHE A 90 11.00 -7.58 0.03
N TYR A 91 10.46 -6.55 0.68
CA TYR A 91 11.09 -5.23 0.71
C TYR A 91 12.48 -5.26 1.38
N SER A 92 12.61 -6.00 2.48
CA SER A 92 13.92 -6.21 3.12
C SER A 92 14.87 -6.97 2.19
N LEU A 93 14.39 -8.01 1.52
CA LEU A 93 15.20 -8.81 0.60
C LEU A 93 15.68 -8.01 -0.61
N MET A 94 14.79 -7.20 -1.20
CA MET A 94 15.07 -6.26 -2.29
C MET A 94 16.22 -5.32 -1.92
N ASN A 95 16.13 -4.66 -0.77
CA ASN A 95 17.17 -3.74 -0.32
C ASN A 95 18.49 -4.45 0.00
N PHE A 96 18.44 -5.66 0.54
CA PHE A 96 19.63 -6.46 0.79
C PHE A 96 20.31 -6.89 -0.52
N SER A 97 19.55 -7.39 -1.50
CA SER A 97 20.09 -7.71 -2.82
C SER A 97 20.65 -6.47 -3.52
N ALA A 98 19.99 -5.32 -3.37
CA ALA A 98 20.45 -4.06 -3.94
C ALA A 98 21.77 -3.57 -3.28
N LEU A 99 21.91 -3.72 -1.96
CA LEU A 99 23.16 -3.43 -1.25
C LEU A 99 24.31 -4.26 -1.82
N LEU A 100 24.10 -5.57 -1.98
CA LEU A 100 25.12 -6.47 -2.52
C LEU A 100 25.43 -6.15 -3.98
N ALA A 101 24.42 -6.09 -4.85
CA ALA A 101 24.60 -5.90 -6.29
C ALA A 101 25.11 -4.52 -6.66
N HIS A 102 24.64 -3.46 -6.01
CA HIS A 102 24.94 -2.10 -6.42
C HIS A 102 26.03 -1.46 -5.60
N CYS A 103 26.21 -1.85 -4.33
CA CYS A 103 27.19 -1.19 -3.49
C CYS A 103 28.46 -2.01 -3.31
N LEU A 104 28.34 -3.32 -3.03
CA LEU A 104 29.46 -4.10 -2.51
C LEU A 104 30.16 -5.01 -3.54
N LEU A 105 29.42 -5.53 -4.52
CA LEU A 105 30.00 -6.44 -5.53
C LEU A 105 30.46 -5.69 -6.80
N PRO A 106 31.64 -6.06 -7.34
CA PRO A 106 32.06 -5.62 -8.67
C PRO A 106 31.05 -6.02 -9.75
N ARG A 107 30.91 -5.22 -10.82
CA ARG A 107 29.98 -5.53 -11.92
C ARG A 107 30.23 -6.88 -12.59
N GLU A 108 31.50 -7.25 -12.69
CA GLU A 108 31.96 -8.46 -13.36
C GLU A 108 31.82 -9.70 -12.46
N HIS A 109 31.38 -9.52 -11.21
CA HIS A 109 31.24 -10.62 -10.29
C HIS A 109 30.16 -11.60 -10.76
N PHE A 110 30.46 -12.90 -10.68
CA PHE A 110 29.58 -13.97 -11.16
C PHE A 110 28.14 -13.91 -10.59
N TRP A 111 27.99 -13.46 -9.34
CA TRP A 111 26.68 -13.35 -8.67
C TRP A 111 25.86 -12.11 -9.06
N GLN A 112 26.44 -11.18 -9.81
CA GLN A 112 25.79 -9.90 -10.16
C GLN A 112 24.43 -10.09 -10.85
N PRO A 113 24.27 -10.94 -11.89
CA PRO A 113 22.98 -11.09 -12.57
C PRO A 113 21.91 -11.72 -11.67
N ILE A 114 22.32 -12.64 -10.79
CA ILE A 114 21.43 -13.32 -9.85
C ILE A 114 20.87 -12.33 -8.83
N LEU A 115 21.72 -11.46 -8.29
CA LEU A 115 21.30 -10.47 -7.30
C LEU A 115 20.43 -9.36 -7.91
N VAL A 116 20.71 -8.94 -9.15
CA VAL A 116 19.84 -8.01 -9.89
C VAL A 116 18.48 -8.65 -10.17
N ALA A 117 18.45 -9.91 -10.61
CA ALA A 117 17.19 -10.63 -10.81
C ALA A 117 16.41 -10.80 -9.49
N LEU A 118 17.11 -11.04 -8.38
CA LEU A 118 16.52 -11.13 -7.04
C LEU A 118 15.94 -9.79 -6.57
N ASP A 119 16.61 -8.67 -6.84
CA ASP A 119 16.10 -7.32 -6.56
C ASP A 119 14.80 -7.08 -7.33
N ILE A 120 14.78 -7.42 -8.63
CA ILE A 120 13.60 -7.28 -9.48
C ILE A 120 12.45 -8.16 -9.02
N ALA A 121 12.72 -9.44 -8.78
CA ALA A 121 11.74 -10.38 -8.27
C ALA A 121 11.16 -9.92 -6.93
N SER A 122 12.03 -9.47 -6.01
CA SER A 122 11.62 -9.02 -4.67
C SER A 122 10.79 -7.75 -4.74
N THR A 123 11.15 -6.79 -5.62
CA THR A 123 10.35 -5.58 -5.87
C THR A 123 8.94 -5.94 -6.37
N ALA A 124 8.84 -6.84 -7.34
CA ALA A 124 7.57 -7.28 -7.89
C ALA A 124 6.72 -8.02 -6.85
N CYS A 125 7.32 -8.97 -6.12
CA CYS A 125 6.64 -9.71 -5.05
C CYS A 125 6.21 -8.80 -3.90
N CYS A 126 7.04 -7.81 -3.52
CA CYS A 126 6.71 -6.80 -2.52
C CYS A 126 5.45 -6.01 -2.92
N SER A 127 5.45 -5.49 -4.16
CA SER A 127 4.38 -4.71 -4.75
C SER A 127 3.08 -5.51 -4.86
N CYS A 128 3.15 -6.73 -5.40
CA CYS A 128 2.00 -7.62 -5.52
C CYS A 128 1.44 -8.04 -4.16
N SER A 129 2.29 -8.30 -3.17
CA SER A 129 1.84 -8.65 -1.82
C SER A 129 1.16 -7.48 -1.11
N ALA A 130 1.67 -6.24 -1.26
CA ALA A 130 1.02 -5.04 -0.73
C ALA A 130 -0.34 -4.79 -1.38
N LEU A 131 -0.40 -4.86 -2.71
CA LEU A 131 -1.63 -4.74 -3.49
C LEU A 131 -2.65 -5.79 -3.06
N TYR A 132 -2.20 -7.04 -2.93
CA TYR A 132 -3.05 -8.15 -2.53
C TYR A 132 -3.64 -7.92 -1.14
N GLY A 133 -2.84 -7.55 -0.13
CA GLY A 133 -3.30 -7.29 1.24
C GLY A 133 -4.33 -6.16 1.31
N CYS A 134 -4.16 -5.12 0.51
CA CYS A 134 -5.14 -4.02 0.42
C CYS A 134 -6.43 -4.46 -0.28
N ARG A 135 -6.32 -5.19 -1.41
CA ARG A 135 -7.48 -5.65 -2.20
C ARG A 135 -8.29 -6.71 -1.49
N SER A 136 -7.64 -7.65 -0.80
CA SER A 136 -8.28 -8.70 0.00
C SER A 136 -8.93 -8.15 1.28
N ARG A 137 -8.74 -6.85 1.57
CA ARG A 137 -9.27 -6.17 2.74
C ARG A 137 -8.88 -6.89 4.03
N GLU A 138 -7.63 -7.34 4.14
CA GLU A 138 -7.10 -8.03 5.33
C GLU A 138 -7.38 -7.23 6.62
N LEU A 139 -7.43 -5.90 6.53
CA LEU A 139 -7.73 -5.01 7.65
C LEU A 139 -9.22 -4.93 8.04
N GLU A 140 -10.18 -5.31 7.16
CA GLU A 140 -11.63 -5.30 7.45
C GLU A 140 -12.15 -6.63 7.98
N GLY A 141 -11.40 -7.71 7.74
CA GLY A 141 -11.89 -9.09 7.82
C GLY A 141 -12.37 -9.55 9.20
N ALA A 142 -11.88 -8.97 10.30
CA ALA A 142 -12.28 -9.45 11.64
C ALA A 142 -13.63 -8.90 12.14
N LEU A 143 -14.31 -8.03 11.38
CA LEU A 143 -15.66 -7.56 11.72
C LEU A 143 -16.78 -8.45 11.17
N ARG A 144 -16.49 -9.29 10.17
CA ARG A 144 -17.49 -10.21 9.61
C ARG A 144 -17.32 -11.58 10.26
N TRP A 145 -18.14 -11.84 11.28
CA TRP A 145 -18.23 -13.10 12.02
C TRP A 145 -18.73 -14.26 11.14
N GLY A 146 -17.94 -14.65 10.13
CA GLY A 146 -18.05 -15.97 9.53
C GLY A 146 -17.51 -17.02 10.52
N SER A 147 -17.90 -18.28 10.35
CA SER A 147 -17.31 -19.36 11.15
C SER A 147 -15.79 -19.34 11.00
N ALA A 148 -15.04 -19.51 12.11
CA ALA A 148 -13.57 -19.49 12.11
C ALA A 148 -12.96 -20.44 11.06
N GLN A 149 -13.67 -21.51 10.72
CA GLN A 149 -13.32 -22.47 9.67
C GLN A 149 -13.38 -21.88 8.26
N GLN A 150 -14.38 -21.05 7.94
CA GLN A 150 -14.49 -20.37 6.64
C GLN A 150 -13.38 -19.34 6.47
N GLN A 151 -13.04 -18.60 7.53
CA GLN A 151 -11.93 -17.66 7.53
C GLN A 151 -10.59 -18.36 7.29
N ARG A 152 -10.31 -19.47 7.99
CA ARG A 152 -9.10 -20.29 7.76
C ARG A 152 -8.99 -20.83 6.34
N ARG A 153 -10.10 -21.34 5.77
CA ARG A 153 -10.13 -21.84 4.38
C ARG A 153 -9.86 -20.72 3.37
N SER A 154 -10.48 -19.56 3.58
CA SER A 154 -10.24 -18.38 2.75
C SER A 154 -8.78 -17.96 2.82
N GLN A 155 -8.23 -17.80 4.03
CA GLN A 155 -6.82 -17.44 4.24
C GLN A 155 -5.85 -18.43 3.59
N ARG A 156 -6.11 -19.74 3.67
CA ARG A 156 -5.27 -20.76 3.01
C ARG A 156 -5.29 -20.60 1.49
N ARG A 157 -6.47 -20.39 0.90
CA ARG A 157 -6.58 -20.14 -0.55
C ARG A 157 -5.86 -18.86 -0.94
N GLN A 158 -6.04 -17.79 -0.16
CA GLN A 158 -5.38 -16.51 -0.38
C GLN A 158 -3.85 -16.65 -0.33
N ALA A 159 -3.32 -17.36 0.67
CA ALA A 159 -1.89 -17.63 0.80
C ALA A 159 -1.35 -18.46 -0.38
N LEU A 160 -2.08 -19.49 -0.83
CA LEU A 160 -1.69 -20.29 -2.00
C LEU A 160 -1.69 -19.46 -3.29
N THR A 161 -2.71 -18.62 -3.50
CA THR A 161 -2.76 -17.71 -4.66
C THR A 161 -1.59 -16.73 -4.64
N LEU A 162 -1.31 -16.12 -3.48
CA LEU A 162 -0.20 -15.18 -3.35
C LEU A 162 1.15 -15.86 -3.57
N ALA A 163 1.34 -17.06 -3.01
CA ALA A 163 2.55 -17.85 -3.23
C ALA A 163 2.74 -18.20 -4.71
N ALA A 164 1.69 -18.67 -5.39
CA ALA A 164 1.73 -18.98 -6.82
C ALA A 164 2.08 -17.74 -7.66
N MET A 165 1.45 -16.59 -7.38
CA MET A 165 1.76 -15.33 -8.07
C MET A 165 3.22 -14.90 -7.85
N ASN A 166 3.71 -14.94 -6.60
CA ASN A 166 5.10 -14.59 -6.30
C ASN A 166 6.09 -15.55 -6.99
N CYS A 167 5.81 -16.86 -7.01
CA CYS A 167 6.64 -17.81 -7.75
C CYS A 167 6.67 -17.52 -9.25
N LEU A 168 5.53 -17.16 -9.85
CA LEU A 168 5.47 -16.77 -11.27
C LEU A 168 6.26 -15.49 -11.53
N LEU A 169 6.18 -14.49 -10.65
CA LEU A 169 6.95 -13.25 -10.77
C LEU A 169 8.46 -13.49 -10.62
N CYS A 170 8.87 -14.33 -9.67
CA CYS A 170 10.26 -14.76 -9.55
C CYS A 170 10.73 -15.45 -10.83
N ALA A 171 10.00 -16.45 -11.32
CA ALA A 171 10.34 -17.13 -12.56
C ALA A 171 10.44 -16.14 -13.74
N ALA A 172 9.46 -15.24 -13.87
CA ALA A 172 9.47 -14.20 -14.89
C ALA A 172 10.66 -13.25 -14.75
N ALA A 173 11.12 -12.92 -13.54
CA ALA A 173 12.30 -12.08 -13.34
C ALA A 173 13.61 -12.79 -13.72
N PHE A 174 13.73 -14.10 -13.48
CA PHE A 174 14.93 -14.88 -13.82
C PHE A 174 15.00 -15.27 -15.31
N PHE A 175 13.88 -15.59 -15.94
CA PHE A 175 13.83 -15.92 -17.37
C PHE A 175 13.60 -14.70 -18.27
N GLY A 176 13.09 -13.62 -17.69
CA GLY A 176 12.70 -12.40 -18.36
C GLY A 176 13.78 -11.55 -19.01
N PRO A 177 15.09 -11.65 -18.68
CA PRO A 177 16.11 -10.92 -19.42
C PRO A 177 16.16 -11.27 -20.91
N ARG A 178 15.57 -12.41 -21.32
CA ARG A 178 15.42 -12.80 -22.73
C ARG A 178 14.22 -12.14 -23.42
N VAL A 179 13.31 -11.54 -22.66
CA VAL A 179 12.10 -10.88 -23.14
C VAL A 179 12.32 -9.37 -23.00
N PRO A 180 12.35 -8.61 -24.11
CA PRO A 180 12.49 -7.16 -24.05
C PRO A 180 11.44 -6.53 -23.13
N PHE A 181 11.87 -5.60 -22.28
CA PHE A 181 11.02 -4.82 -21.37
C PHE A 181 10.35 -5.60 -20.21
N LEU A 182 10.52 -6.91 -20.11
CA LEU A 182 9.92 -7.67 -19.02
C LEU A 182 10.50 -7.28 -17.64
N PRO A 183 11.82 -7.12 -17.45
CA PRO A 183 12.39 -6.63 -16.20
C PRO A 183 11.83 -5.28 -15.77
N GLU A 184 11.69 -4.34 -16.70
CA GLU A 184 11.12 -3.01 -16.51
C GLU A 184 9.66 -3.07 -16.05
N LEU A 185 8.86 -3.91 -16.73
CA LEU A 185 7.46 -4.11 -16.40
C LEU A 185 7.29 -4.73 -15.01
N LEU A 186 8.15 -5.70 -14.66
CA LEU A 186 8.14 -6.33 -13.35
C LEU A 186 8.60 -5.36 -12.26
N TYR A 187 9.63 -4.56 -12.51
CA TYR A 187 10.17 -3.62 -11.52
C TYR A 187 9.28 -2.38 -11.34
N ILE A 188 9.18 -1.57 -12.40
CA ILE A 188 8.51 -0.27 -12.38
C ILE A 188 7.01 -0.46 -12.51
N GLY A 189 6.57 -1.32 -13.43
CA GLY A 189 5.14 -1.52 -13.70
C GLY A 189 4.39 -2.05 -12.48
N SER A 190 4.93 -3.07 -11.81
CA SER A 190 4.30 -3.62 -10.59
C SER A 190 4.25 -2.58 -9.45
N ALA A 191 5.32 -1.80 -9.26
CA ALA A 191 5.39 -0.76 -8.24
C ALA A 191 4.38 0.36 -8.50
N CYS A 192 4.25 0.82 -9.75
CA CYS A 192 3.26 1.83 -10.15
C CYS A 192 1.82 1.35 -9.92
N ILE A 193 1.50 0.11 -10.32
CA ILE A 193 0.17 -0.47 -10.11
C ILE A 193 -0.11 -0.62 -8.61
N ALA A 194 0.86 -1.09 -7.83
CA ALA A 194 0.72 -1.20 -6.38
C ALA A 194 0.52 0.17 -5.73
N ALA A 195 1.31 1.19 -6.11
CA ALA A 195 1.16 2.54 -5.60
C ALA A 195 -0.24 3.12 -5.88
N ALA A 196 -0.79 2.91 -7.08
CA ALA A 196 -2.14 3.34 -7.42
C ALA A 196 -3.21 2.60 -6.59
N VAL A 197 -3.14 1.28 -6.49
CA VAL A 197 -4.14 0.49 -5.76
C VAL A 197 -4.06 0.70 -4.25
N VAL A 198 -2.86 0.71 -3.68
CA VAL A 198 -2.65 0.98 -2.26
C VAL A 198 -3.02 2.42 -1.93
N GLY A 199 -2.63 3.39 -2.77
CA GLY A 199 -2.99 4.79 -2.61
C GLY A 199 -4.49 5.05 -2.63
N THR A 200 -5.21 4.45 -3.60
CA THR A 200 -6.69 4.55 -3.66
C THR A 200 -7.35 3.88 -2.46
N TYR A 201 -6.86 2.70 -2.05
CA TYR A 201 -7.34 2.01 -0.85
C TYR A 201 -7.17 2.86 0.42
N VAL A 202 -5.98 3.43 0.63
CA VAL A 202 -5.69 4.29 1.78
C VAL A 202 -6.51 5.57 1.74
N ARG A 203 -6.68 6.19 0.56
CA ARG A 203 -7.49 7.42 0.38
C ARG A 203 -8.97 7.19 0.71
N GLY A 204 -9.52 6.02 0.35
CA GLY A 204 -10.93 5.69 0.58
C GLY A 204 -11.31 5.38 2.02
N ARG A 205 -10.33 5.29 2.93
CA ARG A 205 -10.57 4.96 4.35
C ARG A 205 -10.84 6.23 5.18
N PRO A 206 -11.65 6.18 6.24
CA PRO A 206 -11.70 7.28 7.21
C PRO A 206 -10.36 7.41 7.93
N THR A 207 -9.90 8.65 8.18
CA THR A 207 -8.70 8.91 8.99
C THR A 207 -9.06 8.99 10.47
N ARG A 208 -8.36 8.25 11.32
CA ARG A 208 -8.48 8.31 12.78
C ARG A 208 -7.10 8.48 13.44
N GLY A 209 -7.04 9.25 14.51
CA GLY A 209 -5.79 9.49 15.25
C GLY A 209 -4.66 10.01 14.36
N ARG A 210 -3.50 9.35 14.39
CA ARG A 210 -2.30 9.74 13.64
C ARG A 210 -2.29 9.27 12.18
N GLN A 211 -3.36 8.62 11.70
CA GLN A 211 -3.43 8.15 10.32
C GLN A 211 -3.28 9.24 9.27
N ALA A 212 -3.70 10.48 9.56
CA ALA A 212 -3.50 11.61 8.65
C ALA A 212 -2.01 11.85 8.37
N LEU A 213 -1.15 11.78 9.40
CA LEU A 213 0.30 11.88 9.25
C LEU A 213 0.85 10.75 8.38
N TRP A 214 0.48 9.50 8.67
CA TRP A 214 0.98 8.36 7.90
C TRP A 214 0.53 8.40 6.44
N ARG A 215 -0.69 8.88 6.16
CA ARG A 215 -1.13 9.13 4.78
C ARG A 215 -0.30 10.20 4.11
N ALA A 216 -0.08 11.33 4.77
CA ALA A 216 0.72 12.41 4.24
C ALA A 216 2.15 11.93 3.91
N LEU A 217 2.77 11.13 4.79
CA LEU A 217 4.09 10.54 4.54
C LEU A 217 4.07 9.51 3.41
N LEU A 218 3.02 8.69 3.29
CA LEU A 218 2.88 7.72 2.19
C LEU A 218 2.79 8.43 0.83
N PHE A 219 1.92 9.43 0.70
CA PHE A 219 1.80 10.20 -0.55
C PHE A 219 3.01 11.09 -0.80
N GLY A 220 3.57 11.70 0.25
CA GLY A 220 4.80 12.47 0.18
C GLY A 220 5.99 11.63 -0.28
N GLY A 221 6.11 10.38 0.20
CA GLY A 221 7.11 9.43 -0.27
C GLY A 221 6.93 9.04 -1.72
N GLY A 222 5.68 8.86 -2.17
CA GLY A 222 5.35 8.65 -3.59
C GLY A 222 5.73 9.83 -4.47
N ALA A 223 5.40 11.05 -4.04
CA ALA A 223 5.78 12.27 -4.74
C ALA A 223 7.30 12.44 -4.79
N LEU A 224 8.00 12.18 -3.68
CA LEU A 224 9.46 12.21 -3.60
C LEU A 224 10.09 11.22 -4.57
N ALA A 225 9.63 9.97 -4.57
CA ALA A 225 10.09 8.92 -5.49
C ALA A 225 9.90 9.32 -6.96
N GLY A 226 8.72 9.85 -7.32
CA GLY A 226 8.43 10.30 -8.68
C GLY A 226 9.22 11.55 -9.10
N ALA A 227 9.50 12.46 -8.16
CA ALA A 227 10.27 13.67 -8.41
C ALA A 227 11.76 13.39 -8.65
N GLY A 228 12.28 12.21 -8.28
CA GLY A 228 13.68 11.86 -8.47
C GLY A 228 14.14 11.99 -9.93
N VAL A 229 13.33 11.58 -10.90
CA VAL A 229 13.67 11.64 -12.34
C VAL A 229 13.82 13.08 -12.85
N PRO A 230 12.81 13.97 -12.74
CA PRO A 230 12.94 15.35 -13.24
C PRO A 230 13.95 16.18 -12.43
N LEU A 231 14.26 15.79 -11.20
CA LEU A 231 15.23 16.50 -10.36
C LEU A 231 16.66 15.99 -10.50
N ASP A 232 16.90 14.86 -11.18
CA ASP A 232 18.21 14.20 -11.21
C ASP A 232 19.36 15.13 -11.61
N ALA A 233 19.15 15.87 -12.70
CA ALA A 233 20.08 16.86 -13.21
C ALA A 233 20.44 17.94 -12.17
N ARG A 234 19.42 18.47 -11.49
CA ARG A 234 19.59 19.53 -10.47
C ARG A 234 20.21 18.97 -9.19
N LEU A 235 19.81 17.78 -8.77
CA LEU A 235 20.37 17.09 -7.61
C LEU A 235 21.86 16.85 -7.79
N CYS A 236 22.26 16.36 -8.98
CA CYS A 236 23.67 16.17 -9.25
C CYS A 236 24.43 17.50 -9.35
N ALA A 237 23.85 18.54 -9.96
CA ALA A 237 24.51 19.84 -10.03
C ALA A 237 24.79 20.46 -8.65
N VAL A 238 23.89 20.24 -7.67
CA VAL A 238 24.00 20.84 -6.33
C VAL A 238 24.81 19.98 -5.36
N ALA A 239 24.56 18.67 -5.34
CA ALA A 239 25.13 17.75 -4.35
C ALA A 239 26.19 16.81 -4.94
N GLY A 240 26.54 17.03 -6.21
CA GLY A 240 27.51 16.22 -6.93
C GLY A 240 27.00 14.80 -7.23
N PRO A 241 27.92 13.89 -7.58
CA PRO A 241 27.57 12.51 -7.94
C PRO A 241 26.85 11.74 -6.82
N HIS A 242 26.99 12.17 -5.57
CA HIS A 242 26.52 11.41 -4.42
C HIS A 242 25.00 11.39 -4.25
N ILE A 243 24.28 12.41 -4.73
CA ILE A 243 22.82 12.49 -4.65
C ILE A 243 22.24 12.54 -6.07
N ASN A 244 21.51 11.50 -6.42
CA ASN A 244 20.89 11.33 -7.73
C ASN A 244 19.45 10.79 -7.58
N CYS A 245 18.77 10.56 -8.69
CA CYS A 245 17.40 10.07 -8.72
C CYS A 245 17.22 8.75 -7.97
N VAL A 246 18.21 7.85 -7.99
CA VAL A 246 18.16 6.55 -7.32
C VAL A 246 18.14 6.74 -5.80
N VAL A 247 18.98 7.64 -5.28
CA VAL A 247 19.01 8.00 -3.84
C VAL A 247 17.64 8.53 -3.41
N VAL A 248 17.06 9.44 -4.19
CA VAL A 248 15.73 10.02 -3.91
C VAL A 248 14.61 8.98 -4.04
N LEU A 249 14.68 8.10 -5.03
CA LEU A 249 13.76 6.99 -5.23
C LEU A 249 13.76 6.05 -4.01
N PHE A 250 14.94 5.61 -3.55
CA PHE A 250 15.07 4.76 -2.37
C PHE A 250 14.50 5.46 -1.13
N ALA A 251 14.84 6.72 -0.89
CA ALA A 251 14.30 7.51 0.23
C ALA A 251 12.77 7.59 0.18
N GLY A 252 12.18 7.87 -0.99
CA GLY A 252 10.73 7.87 -1.19
C GLY A 252 10.09 6.51 -0.90
N CYS A 253 10.67 5.42 -1.43
CA CYS A 253 10.21 4.06 -1.18
C CYS A 253 10.29 3.68 0.31
N HIS A 254 11.35 4.05 1.02
CA HIS A 254 11.48 3.81 2.46
C HIS A 254 10.37 4.53 3.23
N LEU A 255 10.11 5.78 2.86
CA LEU A 255 9.05 6.58 3.48
C LEU A 255 7.67 5.96 3.24
N ILE A 256 7.37 5.50 2.02
CA ILE A 256 6.12 4.80 1.68
C ILE A 256 5.96 3.55 2.56
N MET A 257 6.98 2.69 2.60
CA MET A 257 6.88 1.41 3.32
C MET A 257 6.81 1.61 4.83
N PHE A 258 7.59 2.54 5.38
CA PHE A 258 7.51 2.90 6.79
C PHE A 258 6.13 3.48 7.15
N ALA A 259 5.63 4.42 6.34
CA ALA A 259 4.31 5.01 6.54
C ALA A 259 3.20 3.96 6.43
N LEU A 260 3.31 3.00 5.50
CA LEU A 260 2.36 1.89 5.39
C LEU A 260 2.38 0.99 6.64
N ALA A 261 3.57 0.65 7.17
CA ALA A 261 3.70 -0.13 8.39
C ALA A 261 3.02 0.56 9.58
N MET A 262 3.29 1.86 9.75
CA MET A 262 2.71 2.67 10.83
C MET A 262 1.21 2.89 10.64
N TYR A 263 0.75 3.10 9.41
CA TYR A 263 -0.66 3.22 9.08
C TYR A 263 -1.45 1.95 9.47
N VAL A 264 -0.92 0.78 9.10
CA VAL A 264 -1.50 -0.53 9.44
C VAL A 264 -1.53 -0.73 10.96
N ARG A 265 -0.44 -0.37 11.65
CA ARG A 265 -0.36 -0.46 13.12
C ARG A 265 -1.48 0.32 13.79
N ASP A 266 -1.65 1.57 13.40
CA ASP A 266 -2.63 2.48 13.98
C ASP A 266 -4.06 2.06 13.64
N GLU A 267 -4.31 1.61 12.40
CA GLU A 267 -5.60 1.04 12.01
C GLU A 267 -5.97 -0.16 12.89
N LEU A 268 -5.03 -1.08 13.13
CA LEU A 268 -5.27 -2.24 13.99
C LEU A 268 -5.49 -1.82 15.46
N ARG A 269 -4.72 -0.86 15.95
CA ARG A 269 -4.88 -0.36 17.32
C ARG A 269 -6.26 0.28 17.52
N VAL A 270 -6.64 1.22 16.66
CA VAL A 270 -7.93 1.92 16.75
C VAL A 270 -9.11 0.97 16.54
N SER A 271 -8.97 -0.03 15.66
CA SER A 271 -10.07 -0.94 15.34
C SER A 271 -10.31 -2.04 16.39
N TYR A 272 -9.27 -2.48 17.11
CA TYR A 272 -9.33 -3.67 17.96
C TYR A 272 -8.95 -3.47 19.43
N ASP A 273 -8.15 -2.45 19.76
CA ASP A 273 -7.68 -2.22 21.13
C ASP A 273 -8.47 -1.13 21.85
N GLU A 274 -8.88 -0.08 21.14
CA GLU A 274 -9.72 0.93 21.75
C GLU A 274 -11.05 0.28 22.14
N PRO A 275 -11.48 0.39 23.42
CA PRO A 275 -12.79 -0.06 23.80
C PRO A 275 -13.73 0.68 22.85
N ARG A 276 -14.46 -0.08 22.03
CA ARG A 276 -15.67 0.44 21.42
C ARG A 276 -16.47 0.93 22.60
N VAL A 277 -16.40 2.23 22.90
CA VAL A 277 -17.46 2.93 23.60
C VAL A 277 -18.63 2.62 22.70
N SER A 278 -19.35 1.61 23.13
CA SER A 278 -20.18 0.81 22.28
C SER A 278 -21.18 1.81 21.73
N TYR A 279 -21.18 2.00 20.41
CA TYR A 279 -22.21 2.81 19.80
C TYR A 279 -23.59 2.21 20.15
N ASP A 280 -23.65 0.92 20.50
CA ASP A 280 -24.83 0.29 21.10
C ASP A 280 -25.06 0.71 22.56
N ASP A 281 -24.04 1.03 23.36
CA ASP A 281 -24.19 1.54 24.73
C ASP A 281 -24.53 3.03 24.71
N ALA A 282 -24.00 3.81 23.75
CA ALA A 282 -24.42 5.19 23.51
C ALA A 282 -25.85 5.25 22.92
N ALA A 283 -26.22 4.32 22.03
CA ALA A 283 -27.59 4.20 21.52
C ALA A 283 -28.56 3.67 22.59
N LYS A 284 -28.13 2.75 23.47
CA LYS A 284 -28.92 2.32 24.64
C LYS A 284 -29.04 3.42 25.70
N ALA A 285 -27.98 4.19 25.96
CA ALA A 285 -28.02 5.33 26.87
C ALA A 285 -28.88 6.48 26.32
N GLY A 286 -28.79 6.79 25.03
CA GLY A 286 -29.66 7.77 24.36
C GLY A 286 -31.12 7.32 24.26
N GLY A 287 -31.37 6.03 24.03
CA GLY A 287 -32.72 5.44 24.02
C GLY A 287 -33.37 5.37 25.40
N ALA A 288 -32.59 5.15 26.47
CA ALA A 288 -33.08 5.18 27.85
C ALA A 288 -33.45 6.61 28.30
N ALA A 289 -32.66 7.62 27.93
CA ALA A 289 -32.98 9.02 28.20
C ALA A 289 -34.24 9.49 27.42
N GLY A 290 -34.44 9.02 26.19
CA GLY A 290 -35.62 9.34 25.37
C GLY A 290 -36.94 8.72 25.87
N ARG A 291 -36.90 7.58 26.59
CA ARG A 291 -38.11 6.98 27.19
C ARG A 291 -38.48 7.61 28.54
N ALA A 292 -37.51 8.05 29.35
CA ALA A 292 -37.78 8.71 30.62
C ALA A 292 -38.47 10.10 30.47
N GLY A 293 -38.34 10.75 29.30
CA GLY A 293 -39.00 12.01 29.01
C GLY A 293 -40.43 11.90 28.46
N ARG A 294 -40.86 10.71 28.01
CA ARG A 294 -42.17 10.52 27.36
C ARG A 294 -43.32 10.20 28.33
N ASP A 295 -43.00 9.73 29.54
CA ASP A 295 -43.99 9.38 30.57
C ASP A 295 -44.33 10.53 31.55
N LYS A 296 -43.74 11.73 31.37
CA LYS A 296 -44.05 12.92 32.22
C LYS A 296 -44.94 13.97 31.56
N GLY A 297 -45.45 13.72 30.34
CA GLY A 297 -46.19 14.72 29.56
C GLY A 297 -47.71 14.64 29.55
N GLU A 298 -48.33 13.55 30.01
CA GLU A 298 -49.79 13.38 29.93
C GLU A 298 -50.43 13.40 31.31
N ARG A 299 -50.58 14.58 31.91
CA ARG A 299 -51.61 14.85 32.93
C ARG A 299 -51.88 16.34 33.04
N GLY A 300 -53.03 16.74 32.50
CA GLY A 300 -53.86 17.79 33.08
C GLY A 300 -53.77 19.18 32.44
N GLY A 301 -54.81 19.53 31.69
CA GLY A 301 -55.15 20.92 31.39
C GLY A 301 -56.33 21.03 30.43
N PRO A 302 -57.58 21.19 30.93
CA PRO A 302 -58.74 21.48 30.11
C PRO A 302 -58.90 22.99 29.89
N GLY A 303 -59.25 23.38 28.66
CA GLY A 303 -60.03 24.60 28.40
C GLY A 303 -59.28 25.74 27.70
N ALA A 304 -59.61 25.95 26.42
CA ALA A 304 -60.26 27.18 25.94
C ALA A 304 -60.57 27.06 24.43
N PRO A 305 -61.77 27.46 23.98
CA PRO A 305 -62.14 27.49 22.56
C PRO A 305 -61.82 28.86 21.93
N GLY A 306 -61.44 28.87 20.65
CA GLY A 306 -61.19 30.11 19.91
C GLY A 306 -61.24 29.91 18.41
N HIS A 307 -62.27 30.48 17.78
CA HIS A 307 -62.65 30.45 16.37
C HIS A 307 -61.68 31.17 15.40
N GLY A 308 -61.78 30.79 14.11
CA GLY A 308 -61.47 31.64 12.94
C GLY A 308 -60.60 30.90 11.89
N SER A 309 -61.16 30.12 10.95
CA SER A 309 -61.84 30.47 9.69
C SER A 309 -60.93 30.88 8.51
N GLY A 310 -60.93 30.05 7.47
CA GLY A 310 -60.59 30.37 6.07
C GLY A 310 -59.17 29.98 5.64
N GLY A 311 -58.92 29.23 4.56
CA GLY A 311 -59.78 28.65 3.52
C GLY A 311 -58.91 28.29 2.29
N GLY A 312 -59.20 27.14 1.66
CA GLY A 312 -58.75 26.73 0.32
C GLY A 312 -57.31 26.20 0.22
N GLY A 313 -57.00 25.05 -0.40
CA GLY A 313 -57.74 24.15 -1.28
C GLY A 313 -56.72 23.37 -2.14
N ALA A 314 -57.13 22.20 -2.67
CA ALA A 314 -56.41 21.21 -3.50
C ALA A 314 -55.66 20.11 -2.72
N GLU A 315 -56.31 18.99 -2.39
CA GLU A 315 -56.50 17.76 -3.21
C GLU A 315 -55.17 17.11 -3.67
N ALA A 316 -54.73 16.00 -3.05
CA ALA A 316 -55.14 14.60 -3.28
C ALA A 316 -54.53 14.06 -4.60
N ARG A 317 -53.92 12.88 -4.77
CA ARG A 317 -53.95 11.52 -4.18
C ARG A 317 -52.57 10.88 -4.54
N GLY A 318 -52.09 9.77 -4.02
CA GLY A 318 -52.77 8.66 -3.38
C GLY A 318 -51.76 7.66 -2.80
N ALA A 319 -52.32 6.83 -1.94
CA ALA A 319 -51.69 5.81 -1.12
C ALA A 319 -51.31 4.54 -1.91
N GLY A 320 -50.43 3.74 -1.29
CA GLY A 320 -50.16 2.38 -1.74
C GLY A 320 -49.06 1.68 -0.94
N SER A 321 -49.29 1.41 0.34
CA SER A 321 -48.58 0.35 1.06
C SER A 321 -49.37 -0.96 0.93
N PRO A 322 -48.69 -2.10 0.74
CA PRO A 322 -49.19 -3.37 1.20
C PRO A 322 -48.30 -3.93 2.31
N GLN A 323 -48.90 -4.05 3.50
CA GLN A 323 -48.62 -5.16 4.41
C GLN A 323 -49.11 -6.44 3.74
N LEU A 324 -48.30 -7.51 3.77
CA LEU A 324 -48.79 -8.88 3.85
C LEU A 324 -47.75 -9.74 4.58
N ALA A 325 -48.23 -10.38 5.64
CA ALA A 325 -47.56 -11.41 6.41
C ALA A 325 -47.49 -12.74 5.62
N GLY A 326 -46.62 -13.66 6.04
CA GLY A 326 -46.64 -15.03 5.53
C GLY A 326 -45.51 -15.88 6.09
N ASP A 327 -45.86 -16.74 7.05
CA ASP A 327 -45.10 -17.89 7.55
C ASP A 327 -44.58 -18.82 6.43
N GLY A 328 -43.53 -19.59 6.71
CA GLY A 328 -43.16 -20.69 5.82
C GLY A 328 -41.85 -21.38 6.12
N ALA A 329 -41.83 -22.21 7.16
CA ALA A 329 -40.84 -23.27 7.33
C ALA A 329 -40.86 -24.24 6.13
N ALA A 330 -39.70 -24.53 5.54
CA ALA A 330 -39.55 -25.72 4.68
C ALA A 330 -38.11 -26.24 4.72
N ARG A 331 -37.92 -27.25 5.59
CA ARG A 331 -36.95 -28.33 5.37
C ARG A 331 -37.13 -28.88 3.96
N ARG A 332 -36.05 -28.98 3.18
CA ARG A 332 -35.87 -30.07 2.21
C ARG A 332 -34.47 -30.66 2.33
N ARG A 333 -34.45 -31.88 2.86
CA ARG A 333 -33.52 -32.93 2.45
C ARG A 333 -33.72 -33.15 0.96
N LEU A 334 -32.66 -33.51 0.23
CA LEU A 334 -32.68 -34.54 -0.80
C LEU A 334 -31.23 -34.94 -1.13
N ASN A 335 -31.01 -36.25 -0.97
CA ASN A 335 -29.99 -37.16 -1.50
C ASN A 335 -28.51 -36.83 -1.30
#